data_AF-A0A946QKA1-F1
#
_entry.id   AF-A0A946QKA1-F1
#
_cell.length_a   1.000
_cell.length_b   1.000
_cell.length_c   1.000
_cell.angle_alpha   90.00
_cell.angle_beta   90.00
_cell.angle_gamma   90.00
#
_symmetry.space_group_name_H-M   'P 1'
#
loop_
_entity.id
_entity.type
_entity.pdbx_description
1 polymer ?
#
loop_
_entity_poly.entity_id
_entity_poly.type
_entity_poly.pdbx_seq_one_letter_code
_entity_poly.pdbx_strand_id
1 'polypeptide(L)' 'KVANDLGVGEGFRLVINNGEGGGQTVFHLHLHILAGRPMGEDELSAQFA' A
#
# COMPACT_ATOMS: atom_id res chain seq x y z
N LYS A 1 -5.35 7.52 12.15
CA LYS A 1 -6.72 8.08 12.04
C LYS A 1 -7.52 7.34 10.97
N VAL A 2 -7.28 7.53 9.67
CA VAL A 2 -8.07 6.88 8.58
C VAL A 2 -8.21 5.36 8.75
N ALA A 3 -7.12 4.63 8.99
CA ALA A 3 -7.18 3.18 9.21
C ALA A 3 -8.05 2.78 10.43
N ASN A 4 -7.97 3.53 11.53
CA ASN A 4 -8.78 3.30 12.72
C ASN A 4 -10.27 3.62 12.44
N ASP A 5 -10.53 4.72 11.75
CA ASP A 5 -11.89 5.15 11.37
C ASP A 5 -12.56 4.10 10.44
N LEU A 6 -11.77 3.35 9.67
CA LEU A 6 -12.22 2.26 8.79
C LEU A 6 -12.17 0.86 9.45
N GLY A 7 -11.84 0.75 10.75
CA GLY A 7 -11.81 -0.52 11.47
C GLY A 7 -10.64 -1.46 11.10
N VAL A 8 -9.61 -0.93 10.44
CA VAL A 8 -8.41 -1.68 10.00
C VAL A 8 -7.14 -1.20 10.70
N GLY A 9 -7.28 -0.61 11.89
CA GLY A 9 -6.18 -0.02 12.66
C GLY A 9 -5.12 -1.02 13.11
N GLU A 10 -5.51 -2.28 13.33
CA GLU A 10 -4.63 -3.35 13.81
C GLU A 10 -3.64 -3.84 12.73
N GLY A 11 -3.91 -3.57 11.45
CA GLY A 11 -3.03 -4.01 10.37
C GLY A 11 -3.47 -3.52 8.99
N PHE A 12 -2.54 -2.87 8.29
CA PHE A 12 -2.70 -2.40 6.92
C PHE A 12 -1.32 -2.27 6.25
N ARG A 13 -1.30 -2.21 4.92
CA ARG A 13 -0.09 -1.93 4.12
C ARG A 13 -0.19 -0.52 3.56
N LEU A 14 0.90 0.24 3.68
CA LEU A 14 1.06 1.50 2.97
C LEU A 14 1.81 1.28 1.66
N VAL A 15 1.29 1.87 0.59
CA VAL A 15 1.97 1.92 -0.71
C VAL A 15 2.10 3.38 -1.14
N ILE A 16 3.31 3.73 -1.57
CA ILE A 16 3.62 5.02 -2.18
C ILE A 16 4.20 4.72 -3.56
N ASN A 17 3.53 5.22 -4.60
CA ASN A 17 4.00 5.13 -5.96
C ASN A 17 4.82 6.38 -6.28
N ASN A 18 6.05 6.20 -6.77
CA ASN A 18 6.94 7.30 -7.13
C ASN A 18 7.37 7.20 -8.60
N GLY A 19 6.96 8.18 -9.40
CA GLY A 19 7.21 8.22 -10.83
C GLY A 19 6.38 7.21 -11.63
N GLU A 20 6.46 7.32 -12.95
CA GLU A 20 5.70 6.47 -13.89
C GLU A 20 6.06 4.99 -13.72
N GLY A 21 7.34 4.65 -13.57
CA GLY A 21 7.78 3.26 -13.35
C GLY A 21 7.27 2.65 -12.03
N GLY A 22 6.93 3.48 -11.04
CA GLY A 22 6.26 3.06 -9.81
C GLY A 22 4.73 3.03 -9.94
N GLY A 23 4.16 3.26 -11.12
CA GLY A 23 2.71 3.30 -11.35
C GLY A 23 2.02 4.57 -10.87
N GLN A 24 2.76 5.67 -10.67
CA GLN A 24 2.16 6.95 -10.27
C GLN A 24 1.43 7.61 -11.45
N THR A 25 0.12 7.82 -11.32
CA THR A 25 -0.71 8.51 -12.34
C THR A 25 -1.08 9.94 -11.94
N VAL A 26 -1.18 10.21 -10.62
CA VAL A 26 -1.44 11.55 -10.07
C VAL A 26 -0.18 12.07 -9.39
N PHE A 27 0.38 13.16 -9.93
CA PHE A 27 1.65 13.75 -9.49
C PHE A 27 1.48 14.69 -8.28
N HIS A 28 0.87 14.17 -7.23
CA HIS A 28 0.82 14.74 -5.90
C HIS A 28 1.10 13.62 -4.90
N LEU A 29 1.78 13.90 -3.79
CA LEU A 29 2.03 12.87 -2.78
C LEU A 29 0.70 12.31 -2.26
N HIS A 30 0.50 11.02 -2.43
CA HIS A 30 -0.62 10.29 -1.87
C HIS A 30 -0.16 8.93 -1.37
N LEU A 31 -0.80 8.45 -0.32
CA LEU A 31 -0.54 7.15 0.28
C LEU A 31 -1.78 6.28 0.07
N HIS A 32 -1.57 5.07 -0.42
CA HIS A 32 -2.62 4.06 -0.45
C HIS A 32 -2.61 3.27 0.86
N ILE A 33 -3.77 3.10 1.47
CA ILE A 33 -4.00 2.17 2.59
C ILE A 33 -4.68 0.94 2.00
N LEU A 34 -4.02 -0.21 2.06
CA LEU A 34 -4.61 -1.49 1.68
C LEU A 34 -4.85 -2.33 2.94
N ALA A 35 -6.05 -2.90 3.05
CA ALA A 35 -6.46 -3.70 4.19
C ALA A 35 -7.61 -4.66 3.78
N GLY A 36 -8.09 -5.47 4.74
CA GLY A 36 -9.24 -6.37 4.54
C GLY A 36 -8.88 -7.78 4.06
N ARG A 37 -7.59 -8.10 3.92
CA ARG A 37 -7.09 -9.46 3.68
C ARG A 37 -5.66 -9.62 4.25
N PRO A 38 -5.22 -10.86 4.56
CA PRO A 38 -3.81 -11.13 4.80
C PRO A 38 -2.98 -10.71 3.58
N MET A 39 -1.82 -10.10 3.83
CA MET A 39 -0.86 -9.70 2.79
C MET A 39 0.52 -10.18 3.23
N GLY A 40 1.02 -11.23 2.59
CA GLY A 40 2.33 -11.81 2.90
C GLY A 40 3.49 -10.92 2.44
N GLU A 41 4.66 -11.08 3.05
CA GLU A 41 5.91 -10.43 2.60
C GLU A 41 6.50 -11.14 1.37
N ASP A 42 6.24 -12.44 1.22
CA ASP A 42 6.56 -13.25 0.05
C ASP A 42 5.90 -12.70 -1.23
N GLU A 43 4.71 -12.11 -1.12
CA GLU A 43 4.06 -11.43 -2.25
C GLU A 43 4.82 -10.16 -2.71
N LEU A 44 5.67 -9.56 -1.85
CA LEU A 44 6.42 -8.34 -2.17
C LEU A 44 7.76 -8.64 -2.85
N SER A 45 8.38 -9.77 -2.52
CA SER A 45 9.69 -10.17 -3.05
C SER A 45 9.62 -10.88 -4.40
N ALA A 46 8.42 -11.21 -4.88
CA ALA A 46 8.19 -11.95 -6.12
C ALA A 46 8.74 -11.29 -7.40
N GLN A 47 9.12 -10.00 -7.36
CA GLN A 47 9.74 -9.30 -8.49
C GLN A 47 11.28 -9.35 -8.51
N PHE A 48 11.93 -9.84 -7.46
CA PHE A 48 13.39 -9.88 -7.34
C PHE A 48 13.95 -11.30 -7.11
N ALA A 49 13.12 -12.33 -7.29
CA ALA A 49 13.50 -13.74 -7.33
C ALA A 49 13.59 -14.25 -8.77
#